data_AF-A0A2P5YR13-F1
#
_entry.id   AF-A0A2P5YR13-F1
#
_cell.length_a   1.000
_cell.length_b   1.000
_cell.length_c   1.000
_cell.angle_alpha   90.00
_cell.angle_beta   90.00
_cell.angle_gamma   90.00
#
_symmetry.space_group_name_H-M   'P 1'
#
loop_
_entity.id
_entity.type
_entity.pdbx_description
1 polymer ?
#
loop_
_entity_poly.entity_id
_entity_poly.type
_entity_poly.pdbx_seq_one_letter_code
_entity_poly.pdbx_strand_id
1 'polypeptide(L)'
;MAFGSTPVLLWLFFLSLSPLTKAKVPAIIVFGDSSVDSGNNNLISTVLKSNFQPYGRDFYGGQPTGRFCNGRIPPDFISEAFGLKPAIPAYLDPAYNISDFATGVCFASAGTGYDNATSKVLNVIPLWKELEYYKEYQRKLRSYVGENKANEILREALYLMSLGTNDFLENYYVFPTRKSQFSVRQYQDFLLGLGENFARELHALGVRKISITGLPPMGCLPLERATNILGQNDCVPEYNNVASGFNRKLEGLVAKLNKELPGMRMVSAPAYDIFYQIITRPSLFGFEVTGVACCSAGTFEMSYLCNQYNPFTCSDASKYSRKEDGKGAGTLVQLVTTKGSNNTVDPFTSAKLGTLPAKAKLIYGQTTELFTPALTALSASTFSSLEVCLVSQLWPRQHLQQETSMLLKIVGALVGY
;
A
#
# COMPACT_ATOMS: atom_id res chain seq x y z
N MET A 1 43.24 46.37 37.78
CA MET A 1 43.16 45.06 37.09
C MET A 1 41.69 44.78 36.83
N ALA A 2 41.21 45.01 35.62
CA ALA A 2 39.88 44.63 35.17
C ALA A 2 40.07 43.50 34.16
N PHE A 3 39.79 42.25 34.56
CA PHE A 3 39.89 41.11 33.66
C PHE A 3 38.58 40.95 32.91
N GLY A 4 38.66 41.11 31.59
CA GLY A 4 37.56 41.00 30.65
C GLY A 4 37.02 39.58 30.56
N SER A 5 35.69 39.48 30.58
CA SER A 5 34.92 38.24 30.46
C SER A 5 34.09 38.29 29.19
N THR A 6 34.74 38.24 28.02
CA THR A 6 34.08 38.12 26.72
C THR A 6 34.96 37.32 25.74
N PRO A 7 34.91 35.98 25.78
CA PRO A 7 34.78 35.28 24.48
C PRO A 7 33.89 34.03 24.50
N VAL A 8 33.29 33.63 25.63
CA VAL A 8 32.56 32.34 25.71
C VAL A 8 31.11 32.43 25.21
N LEU A 9 30.45 33.59 25.34
CA LEU A 9 29.05 33.76 24.90
C LEU A 9 28.87 33.79 23.36
N LEU A 10 29.91 34.14 22.60
CA LEU A 10 29.87 34.17 21.14
C LEU A 10 29.94 32.76 20.52
N TRP A 11 30.55 31.78 21.19
CA TRP A 11 30.62 30.40 20.71
C TRP A 11 29.33 29.60 20.91
N LEU A 12 28.53 29.93 21.93
CA LEU A 12 27.25 29.27 22.18
C LEU A 12 26.13 29.75 21.24
N PHE A 13 26.25 30.93 20.64
CA PHE A 13 25.28 31.42 19.65
C PHE A 13 25.44 30.75 18.27
N PHE A 14 26.65 30.35 17.88
CA PHE A 14 26.90 29.68 16.59
C PHE A 14 26.54 28.17 16.57
N LEU A 15 26.31 27.55 17.73
CA LEU A 15 25.84 26.16 17.83
C LEU A 15 24.30 26.00 17.79
N SER A 16 23.55 27.11 17.67
CA SER A 16 22.07 27.09 17.69
C SER A 16 21.39 27.32 16.34
N LEU A 17 22.15 27.48 15.25
CA LEU A 17 21.64 27.62 13.88
C LEU A 17 22.32 26.65 12.92
N SER A 18 22.31 25.36 13.25
CA SER A 18 22.13 24.40 12.15
C SER A 18 20.65 24.52 11.78
N PRO A 19 20.26 25.02 10.59
CA PRO A 19 18.92 24.74 10.13
C PRO A 19 18.82 23.21 10.16
N LEU A 20 17.94 22.68 11.01
CA LEU A 20 17.43 21.34 10.80
C LEU A 20 16.76 21.46 9.43
N THR A 21 17.51 21.18 8.36
CA THR A 21 16.96 21.04 7.02
C THR A 21 16.09 19.81 7.12
N LYS A 22 14.86 20.00 7.60
CA LYS A 22 13.79 19.03 7.54
C LYS A 22 13.66 18.77 6.06
N ALA A 23 14.28 17.69 5.56
CA ALA A 23 14.32 17.42 4.14
C ALA A 23 12.86 17.34 3.68
N LYS A 24 12.46 18.38 2.94
CA LYS A 24 11.06 18.69 2.69
C LYS A 24 10.64 17.85 1.50
N VAL A 25 9.74 16.90 1.71
CA VAL A 25 9.08 16.18 0.62
C VAL A 25 7.99 17.12 0.07
N PRO A 26 8.13 17.67 -1.15
CA PRO A 26 7.19 18.65 -1.67
C PRO A 26 5.94 18.02 -2.30
N ALA A 27 6.02 16.75 -2.69
CA ALA A 27 4.90 16.01 -3.25
C ALA A 27 5.00 14.50 -3.01
N ILE A 28 3.84 13.83 -2.95
CA ILE A 28 3.72 12.37 -2.98
C ILE A 28 3.16 11.94 -4.33
N ILE A 29 3.89 11.12 -5.08
CA ILE A 29 3.49 10.64 -6.40
C ILE A 29 3.31 9.13 -6.35
N VAL A 30 2.17 8.62 -6.81
CA VAL A 30 1.75 7.24 -6.54
C VAL A 30 1.52 6.46 -7.84
N PHE A 31 2.11 5.27 -7.92
CA PHE A 31 1.87 4.27 -8.95
C PHE A 31 1.45 2.96 -8.30
N GLY A 32 0.65 2.15 -8.99
CA GLY A 32 0.34 0.82 -8.47
C GLY A 32 -1.06 0.32 -8.71
N ASP A 33 -1.50 -0.52 -7.79
CA ASP A 33 -2.77 -1.21 -7.86
C ASP A 33 -3.83 -0.68 -6.89
N SER A 34 -4.82 -1.52 -6.58
CA SER A 34 -5.95 -1.23 -5.69
C SER A 34 -5.56 -0.83 -4.29
N SER A 35 -4.39 -1.26 -3.81
CA SER A 35 -3.87 -0.91 -2.49
C SER A 35 -3.57 0.59 -2.34
N VAL A 36 -3.43 1.29 -3.46
CA VAL A 36 -3.04 2.69 -3.52
C VAL A 36 -3.88 3.52 -4.52
N ASP A 37 -4.87 2.93 -5.19
CA ASP A 37 -5.76 3.63 -6.12
C ASP A 37 -6.73 4.57 -5.38
N SER A 38 -6.70 5.85 -5.76
CA SER A 38 -7.57 6.90 -5.25
C SER A 38 -8.88 7.07 -6.02
N GLY A 39 -9.07 6.35 -7.12
CA GLY A 39 -10.29 6.37 -7.94
C GLY A 39 -10.10 6.45 -9.45
N ASN A 40 -8.91 6.17 -10.01
CA ASN A 40 -8.69 6.25 -11.47
C ASN A 40 -9.60 5.27 -12.22
N ASN A 41 -9.90 4.11 -11.63
CA ASN A 41 -10.78 3.12 -12.23
C ASN A 41 -12.22 3.62 -12.47
N ASN A 42 -12.65 4.70 -11.83
CA ASN A 42 -13.97 5.28 -12.05
C ASN A 42 -14.17 5.71 -13.52
N LEU A 43 -13.08 6.18 -14.15
CA LEU A 43 -13.08 6.80 -15.48
C LEU A 43 -12.78 5.82 -16.63
N ILE A 44 -12.63 4.53 -16.33
CA ILE A 44 -12.41 3.49 -17.34
C ILE A 44 -13.52 2.43 -17.29
N SER A 45 -13.66 1.67 -18.38
CA SER A 45 -14.64 0.57 -18.47
C SER A 45 -14.05 -0.71 -17.88
N THR A 46 -14.27 -0.90 -16.57
CA THR A 46 -13.87 -2.08 -15.80
C THR A 46 -14.89 -2.39 -14.71
N VAL A 47 -14.92 -3.64 -14.26
CA VAL A 47 -15.68 -4.09 -13.08
C VAL A 47 -14.97 -3.76 -11.76
N LEU A 48 -13.67 -3.47 -11.80
CA LEU A 48 -12.88 -3.09 -10.63
C LEU A 48 -13.16 -1.64 -10.24
N LYS A 49 -14.32 -1.40 -9.61
CA LYS A 49 -14.72 -0.09 -9.08
C LYS A 49 -15.17 -0.22 -7.63
N SER A 50 -14.95 0.83 -6.86
CA SER A 50 -15.37 0.98 -5.46
C SER A 50 -15.98 2.36 -5.22
N ASN A 51 -16.66 2.90 -6.24
CA ASN A 51 -17.35 4.19 -6.21
C ASN A 51 -18.83 4.07 -5.78
N PHE A 52 -19.14 3.07 -4.96
CA PHE A 52 -20.48 2.82 -4.41
C PHE A 52 -20.40 2.46 -2.92
N GLN A 53 -21.48 2.66 -2.18
CA GLN A 53 -21.53 2.33 -0.75
C GLN A 53 -21.49 0.80 -0.53
N PRO A 54 -20.79 0.30 0.51
CA PRO A 54 -20.30 1.00 1.69
C PRO A 54 -18.85 1.52 1.57
N TYR A 55 -18.26 1.53 0.37
CA TYR A 55 -16.96 2.20 0.18
C TYR A 55 -17.06 3.69 0.50
N GLY A 56 -15.95 4.28 0.95
CA GLY A 56 -15.89 5.69 1.32
C GLY A 56 -16.71 6.13 2.55
N ARG A 57 -17.38 5.22 3.28
CA ARG A 57 -18.20 5.59 4.46
C ARG A 57 -17.44 6.36 5.55
N ASP A 58 -16.16 6.07 5.70
CA ASP A 58 -15.23 6.71 6.65
C ASP A 58 -14.34 7.76 5.94
N PHE A 59 -14.52 7.99 4.64
CA PHE A 59 -13.83 9.03 3.88
C PHE A 59 -14.54 10.38 4.06
N TYR A 60 -13.89 11.47 3.66
CA TYR A 60 -14.43 12.82 3.83
C TYR A 60 -15.82 12.94 3.21
N GLY A 61 -16.80 13.32 4.03
CA GLY A 61 -18.21 13.43 3.61
C GLY A 61 -18.92 12.10 3.34
N GLY A 62 -18.33 10.96 3.74
CA GLY A 62 -18.90 9.62 3.52
C GLY A 62 -18.99 9.21 2.05
N GLN A 63 -18.15 9.81 1.18
CA GLN A 63 -18.25 9.67 -0.26
C GLN A 63 -17.38 8.51 -0.81
N PRO A 64 -17.94 7.60 -1.61
CA PRO A 64 -17.18 6.54 -2.27
C PRO A 64 -16.37 7.10 -3.45
N THR A 65 -15.08 7.37 -3.24
CA THR A 65 -14.24 7.96 -4.31
C THR A 65 -13.70 6.96 -5.32
N GLY A 66 -13.97 5.65 -5.18
CA GLY A 66 -13.25 4.62 -5.93
C GLY A 66 -11.93 4.19 -5.27
N ARG A 67 -11.66 4.67 -4.05
CA ARG A 67 -10.73 3.99 -3.15
C ARG A 67 -11.34 2.65 -2.78
N PHE A 68 -10.58 1.59 -2.94
CA PHE A 68 -10.88 0.31 -2.32
C PHE A 68 -10.58 0.46 -0.84
N CYS A 69 -11.29 1.37 -0.15
CA CYS A 69 -11.46 1.40 1.29
C CYS A 69 -12.67 2.17 1.78
N ASN A 70 -12.93 2.03 3.08
CA ASN A 70 -13.98 2.82 3.71
C ASN A 70 -13.50 4.26 3.88
N GLY A 71 -12.20 4.50 3.99
CA GLY A 71 -11.66 5.82 4.27
C GLY A 71 -10.46 6.15 3.42
N ARG A 72 -9.38 6.56 4.09
CA ARG A 72 -8.11 6.92 3.48
C ARG A 72 -7.27 5.67 3.19
N ILE A 73 -6.43 5.75 2.17
CA ILE A 73 -5.47 4.72 1.74
C ILE A 73 -4.06 5.05 2.22
N PRO A 74 -3.09 4.11 2.28
CA PRO A 74 -1.75 4.37 2.81
C PRO A 74 -1.05 5.64 2.28
N PRO A 75 -1.11 5.96 0.97
CA PRO A 75 -0.54 7.20 0.45
C PRO A 75 -1.10 8.48 1.08
N ASP A 76 -2.39 8.50 1.46
CA ASP A 76 -3.03 9.66 2.08
C ASP A 76 -2.40 9.98 3.45
N PHE A 77 -2.13 8.95 4.26
CA PHE A 77 -1.49 9.10 5.57
C PHE A 77 -0.03 9.49 5.45
N ILE A 78 0.69 8.92 4.47
CA ILE A 78 2.08 9.29 4.20
C ILE A 78 2.14 10.77 3.79
N SER A 79 1.23 11.22 2.92
CA SER A 79 1.11 12.62 2.53
C SER A 79 0.88 13.54 3.74
N GLU A 80 -0.09 13.20 4.60
CA GLU A 80 -0.37 13.97 5.82
C GLU A 80 0.84 14.00 6.78
N ALA A 81 1.54 12.88 6.96
CA ALA A 81 2.73 12.80 7.81
C ALA A 81 3.88 13.72 7.34
N PHE A 82 3.96 13.99 6.04
CA PHE A 82 4.89 14.96 5.47
C PHE A 82 4.39 16.41 5.48
N GLY A 83 3.20 16.67 6.04
CA GLY A 83 2.57 17.98 6.09
C GLY A 83 1.97 18.42 4.74
N LEU A 84 1.65 17.47 3.87
CA LEU A 84 0.97 17.70 2.59
C LEU A 84 -0.54 17.45 2.75
N LYS A 85 -1.30 17.59 1.65
CA LYS A 85 -2.76 17.39 1.67
C LYS A 85 -3.11 16.00 2.21
N PRO A 86 -4.17 15.86 3.03
CA PRO A 86 -4.48 14.61 3.73
C PRO A 86 -5.23 13.59 2.85
N ALA A 87 -5.39 13.88 1.55
CA ALA A 87 -5.86 12.97 0.53
C ALA A 87 -5.13 13.26 -0.79
N ILE A 88 -4.69 12.20 -1.46
CA ILE A 88 -4.07 12.27 -2.78
C ILE A 88 -5.15 12.05 -3.85
N PRO A 89 -5.34 12.98 -4.80
CA PRO A 89 -6.36 12.84 -5.84
C PRO A 89 -5.93 11.87 -6.96
N ALA A 90 -6.93 11.26 -7.59
CA ALA A 90 -6.76 10.45 -8.80
C ALA A 90 -6.46 11.34 -10.00
N TYR A 91 -5.48 10.99 -10.81
CA TYR A 91 -5.08 11.81 -11.96
C TYR A 91 -6.19 11.97 -13.01
N LEU A 92 -7.03 10.95 -13.18
CA LEU A 92 -8.13 10.97 -14.15
C LEU A 92 -9.40 11.65 -13.65
N ASP A 93 -9.49 11.98 -12.36
CA ASP A 93 -10.71 12.56 -11.79
C ASP A 93 -10.88 14.02 -12.26
N PRO A 94 -11.98 14.33 -12.98
CA PRO A 94 -12.21 15.66 -13.56
C PRO A 94 -12.47 16.75 -12.50
N ALA A 95 -12.69 16.38 -11.24
CA ALA A 95 -12.83 17.34 -10.14
C ALA A 95 -11.51 18.03 -9.77
N TYR A 96 -10.36 17.48 -10.20
CA TYR A 96 -9.04 17.99 -9.86
C TYR A 96 -8.28 18.54 -11.07
N ASN A 97 -7.36 19.46 -10.82
CA ASN A 97 -6.49 20.02 -11.85
C ASN A 97 -5.02 20.07 -11.39
N ILE A 98 -4.15 20.65 -12.21
CA ILE A 98 -2.70 20.67 -11.94
C ILE A 98 -2.32 21.36 -10.62
N SER A 99 -3.11 22.33 -10.15
CA SER A 99 -2.88 22.97 -8.85
C SER A 99 -3.11 22.00 -7.69
N ASP A 100 -4.00 21.02 -7.86
CA ASP A 100 -4.22 19.97 -6.89
C ASP A 100 -3.09 18.95 -6.90
N PHE A 101 -2.64 18.59 -8.10
CA PHE A 101 -1.59 17.60 -8.35
C PHE A 101 -0.18 18.08 -7.98
N ALA A 102 0.01 19.38 -7.73
CA ALA A 102 1.32 19.96 -7.43
C ALA A 102 1.95 19.42 -6.12
N THR A 103 1.12 19.00 -5.16
CA THR A 103 1.57 18.44 -3.87
C THR A 103 1.31 16.94 -3.74
N GLY A 104 0.58 16.34 -4.68
CA GLY A 104 0.42 14.89 -4.72
C GLY A 104 -0.58 14.44 -5.78
N VAL A 105 -0.29 13.31 -6.40
CA VAL A 105 -1.10 12.75 -7.50
C VAL A 105 -0.96 11.23 -7.54
N CYS A 106 -2.05 10.55 -7.86
CA CYS A 106 -2.08 9.10 -7.98
C CYS A 106 -2.45 8.64 -9.39
N PHE A 107 -1.59 7.81 -9.97
CA PHE A 107 -1.76 7.17 -11.27
C PHE A 107 -2.19 5.70 -11.18
N ALA A 108 -2.17 5.14 -9.97
CA ALA A 108 -2.50 3.75 -9.70
C ALA A 108 -3.90 3.36 -10.21
N SER A 109 -4.05 2.10 -10.57
CA SER A 109 -5.29 1.52 -11.07
C SER A 109 -5.52 0.15 -10.48
N ALA A 110 -6.67 -0.09 -9.87
CA ALA A 110 -6.97 -1.42 -9.32
C ALA A 110 -6.85 -2.52 -10.38
N GLY A 111 -6.25 -3.66 -9.98
CA GLY A 111 -5.95 -4.81 -10.85
C GLY A 111 -4.61 -4.71 -11.60
N THR A 112 -3.87 -3.60 -11.47
CA THR A 112 -2.58 -3.47 -12.14
C THR A 112 -1.53 -4.41 -11.54
N GLY A 113 -0.71 -4.98 -12.43
CA GLY A 113 0.50 -5.71 -12.08
C GLY A 113 1.72 -5.15 -12.80
N TYR A 114 2.89 -5.70 -12.50
CA TYR A 114 4.08 -5.44 -13.32
C TYR A 114 3.92 -5.99 -14.74
N ASP A 115 3.29 -7.16 -14.88
CA ASP A 115 3.04 -7.79 -16.17
C ASP A 115 1.83 -7.16 -16.86
N ASN A 116 2.03 -6.64 -18.07
CA ASN A 116 0.96 -6.06 -18.87
C ASN A 116 -0.17 -7.08 -19.18
N ALA A 117 0.11 -8.39 -19.14
CA ALA A 117 -0.92 -9.41 -19.26
C ALA A 117 -1.90 -9.40 -18.08
N THR A 118 -1.46 -9.01 -16.88
CA THR A 118 -2.29 -8.90 -15.67
C THR A 118 -3.39 -7.86 -15.89
N SER A 119 -3.03 -6.63 -16.29
CA SER A 119 -4.01 -5.56 -16.52
C SER A 119 -5.00 -5.85 -17.65
N LYS A 120 -4.68 -6.75 -18.58
CA LYS A 120 -5.59 -7.17 -19.66
C LYS A 120 -6.73 -8.05 -19.15
N VAL A 121 -6.56 -8.77 -18.04
CA VAL A 121 -7.58 -9.68 -17.49
C VAL A 121 -8.88 -8.94 -17.22
N LEU A 122 -8.78 -7.73 -16.63
CA LEU A 122 -9.92 -6.94 -16.17
C LEU A 122 -10.03 -5.57 -16.86
N ASN A 123 -9.28 -5.38 -17.94
CA ASN A 123 -9.26 -4.16 -18.74
C ASN A 123 -9.00 -2.90 -17.89
N VAL A 124 -7.91 -2.93 -17.13
CA VAL A 124 -7.49 -1.83 -16.23
C VAL A 124 -6.26 -1.11 -16.77
N ILE A 125 -5.86 0.00 -16.15
CA ILE A 125 -4.75 0.84 -16.67
C ILE A 125 -3.44 0.10 -16.41
N PRO A 126 -2.71 -0.35 -17.44
CA PRO A 126 -1.45 -1.04 -17.23
C PRO A 126 -0.34 -0.09 -16.75
N LEU A 127 0.68 -0.64 -16.08
CA LEU A 127 1.78 0.14 -15.50
C LEU A 127 2.48 1.09 -16.50
N TRP A 128 2.65 0.67 -17.76
CA TRP A 128 3.22 1.53 -18.80
C TRP A 128 2.33 2.75 -19.08
N LYS A 129 1.01 2.62 -18.94
CA LYS A 129 0.07 3.72 -19.15
C LYS A 129 0.06 4.68 -17.96
N GLU A 130 0.26 4.17 -16.74
CA GLU A 130 0.51 5.02 -15.56
C GLU A 130 1.76 5.89 -15.77
N LEU A 131 2.83 5.34 -16.37
CA LEU A 131 4.03 6.11 -16.74
C LEU A 131 3.74 7.20 -17.78
N GLU A 132 2.90 6.91 -18.78
CA GLU A 132 2.50 7.92 -19.77
C GLU A 132 1.71 9.07 -19.13
N TYR A 133 0.82 8.76 -18.18
CA TYR A 133 0.15 9.80 -17.38
C TYR A 133 1.13 10.61 -16.54
N TYR A 134 2.15 9.97 -15.98
CA TYR A 134 3.22 10.68 -15.28
C TYR A 134 4.02 11.61 -16.19
N LYS A 135 4.39 11.18 -17.40
CA LYS A 135 5.06 12.05 -18.40
C LYS A 135 4.19 13.24 -18.79
N GLU A 136 2.88 13.04 -18.91
CA GLU A 136 1.93 14.12 -19.14
C GLU A 136 1.84 15.08 -17.94
N TYR A 137 1.75 14.55 -16.72
CA TYR A 137 1.78 15.31 -15.49
C TYR A 137 3.04 16.17 -15.37
N GLN A 138 4.23 15.63 -15.68
CA GLN A 138 5.48 16.42 -15.65
C GLN A 138 5.41 17.64 -16.57
N ARG A 139 4.83 17.48 -17.78
CA ARG A 139 4.62 18.61 -18.71
C ARG A 139 3.65 19.63 -18.14
N LYS A 140 2.51 19.19 -17.62
CA LYS A 140 1.51 20.07 -17.00
C LYS A 140 2.10 20.83 -15.80
N LEU A 141 2.88 20.15 -14.96
CA LEU A 141 3.50 20.75 -13.78
C LEU A 141 4.52 21.82 -14.18
N ARG A 142 5.38 21.54 -15.16
CA ARG A 142 6.33 22.52 -15.72
C ARG A 142 5.64 23.76 -16.24
N SER A 143 4.54 23.60 -16.97
CA SER A 143 3.74 24.74 -17.44
C SER A 143 3.09 25.54 -16.30
N TYR A 144 2.75 24.88 -15.19
CA TYR A 144 2.04 25.51 -14.07
C TYR A 144 2.97 26.25 -13.10
N VAL A 145 4.09 25.64 -12.69
CA VAL A 145 5.02 26.24 -11.69
C VAL A 145 6.35 26.73 -12.27
N GLY A 146 6.57 26.53 -13.57
CA GLY A 146 7.84 26.80 -14.24
C GLY A 146 8.86 25.64 -14.12
N GLU A 147 9.77 25.56 -15.10
CA GLU A 147 10.73 24.45 -15.23
C GLU A 147 11.57 24.21 -13.97
N ASN A 148 12.20 25.25 -13.42
CA ASN A 148 13.09 25.11 -12.28
C ASN A 148 12.35 24.56 -11.05
N LYS A 149 11.16 25.09 -10.77
CA LYS A 149 10.38 24.65 -9.61
C LYS A 149 9.79 23.25 -9.82
N ALA A 150 9.33 22.94 -11.03
CA ALA A 150 8.85 21.60 -11.34
C ALA A 150 9.97 20.55 -11.20
N ASN A 151 11.17 20.84 -11.69
CA ASN A 151 12.31 19.92 -11.55
C ASN A 151 12.74 19.73 -10.09
N GLU A 152 12.66 20.78 -9.25
CA GLU A 152 12.84 20.66 -7.80
C GLU A 152 11.77 19.74 -7.18
N ILE A 153 10.48 19.98 -7.46
CA ILE A 153 9.38 19.17 -6.95
C ILE A 153 9.54 17.71 -7.37
N LEU A 154 9.75 17.44 -8.66
CA LEU A 154 9.85 16.08 -9.19
C LEU A 154 11.06 15.33 -8.63
N ARG A 155 12.20 16.00 -8.47
CA ARG A 155 13.41 15.41 -7.90
C ARG A 155 13.25 15.11 -6.41
N GLU A 156 12.62 16.02 -5.66
CA GLU A 156 12.48 15.91 -4.22
C GLU A 156 11.17 15.25 -3.75
N ALA A 157 10.26 14.91 -4.66
CA ALA A 157 9.06 14.14 -4.36
C ALA A 157 9.39 12.74 -3.84
N LEU A 158 8.47 12.19 -3.06
CA LEU A 158 8.48 10.78 -2.67
C LEU A 158 7.54 10.00 -3.60
N TYR A 159 8.07 8.96 -4.21
CA TYR A 159 7.34 8.10 -5.13
C TYR A 159 6.95 6.81 -4.41
N LEU A 160 5.67 6.48 -4.40
CA LEU A 160 5.13 5.27 -3.80
C LEU A 160 4.74 4.30 -4.90
N MET A 161 5.17 3.05 -4.78
CA MET A 161 4.82 1.97 -5.70
C MET A 161 4.26 0.77 -4.93
N SER A 162 3.12 0.24 -5.37
CA SER A 162 2.52 -0.97 -4.79
C SER A 162 1.91 -1.83 -5.89
N LEU A 163 2.56 -2.96 -6.18
CA LEU A 163 2.30 -3.82 -7.32
C LEU A 163 2.78 -5.24 -7.02
N GLY A 164 2.28 -6.21 -7.77
CA GLY A 164 2.84 -7.55 -7.85
C GLY A 164 1.89 -8.64 -7.39
N THR A 165 0.98 -8.35 -6.47
CA THR A 165 0.08 -9.40 -6.00
C THR A 165 -0.89 -9.83 -7.09
N ASN A 166 -1.38 -8.88 -7.89
CA ASN A 166 -2.24 -9.19 -9.02
C ASN A 166 -1.55 -10.14 -10.01
N ASP A 167 -0.25 -9.98 -10.23
CA ASP A 167 0.50 -10.86 -11.14
C ASP A 167 0.48 -12.31 -10.65
N PHE A 168 0.60 -12.55 -9.35
CA PHE A 168 0.54 -13.91 -8.81
C PHE A 168 -0.89 -14.44 -8.74
N LEU A 169 -1.79 -13.72 -8.06
CA LEU A 169 -3.13 -14.23 -7.79
C LEU A 169 -4.03 -14.17 -9.02
N GLU A 170 -4.09 -13.03 -9.71
CA GLU A 170 -4.97 -12.88 -10.88
C GLU A 170 -4.42 -13.60 -12.09
N ASN A 171 -3.13 -13.44 -12.38
CA ASN A 171 -2.59 -13.84 -13.68
C ASN A 171 -1.93 -15.23 -13.63
N TYR A 172 -1.08 -15.50 -12.64
CA TYR A 172 -0.34 -16.76 -12.57
C TYR A 172 -1.14 -17.94 -12.00
N TYR A 173 -1.88 -17.75 -10.91
CA TYR A 173 -2.60 -18.85 -10.24
C TYR A 173 -4.01 -19.07 -10.77
N VAL A 174 -4.74 -18.02 -11.12
CA VAL A 174 -6.11 -18.13 -11.64
C VAL A 174 -6.12 -18.55 -13.13
N PHE A 175 -5.25 -18.00 -13.98
CA PHE A 175 -5.20 -18.38 -15.41
C PHE A 175 -4.04 -19.33 -15.74
N PRO A 176 -4.26 -20.34 -16.61
CA PRO A 176 -3.22 -21.32 -16.94
C PRO A 176 -2.10 -20.74 -17.82
N THR A 177 -2.29 -19.59 -18.47
CA THR A 177 -1.39 -19.05 -19.49
C THR A 177 0.01 -18.74 -18.96
N ARG A 178 0.13 -18.05 -17.82
CA ARG A 178 1.47 -17.76 -17.27
C ARG A 178 2.09 -18.96 -16.57
N LYS A 179 1.27 -19.79 -15.92
CA LYS A 179 1.71 -21.04 -15.28
C LYS A 179 2.26 -22.07 -16.27
N SER A 180 1.81 -22.06 -17.54
CA SER A 180 2.35 -22.92 -18.59
C SER A 180 3.66 -22.40 -19.20
N GLN A 181 3.94 -21.11 -19.06
CA GLN A 181 5.14 -20.46 -19.62
C GLN A 181 6.28 -20.37 -18.62
N PHE A 182 5.97 -20.23 -17.34
CA PHE A 182 6.95 -19.98 -16.28
C PHE A 182 6.70 -20.90 -15.09
N SER A 183 7.78 -21.39 -14.48
CA SER A 183 7.73 -21.77 -13.07
C SER A 183 7.57 -20.51 -12.19
N VAL A 184 7.11 -20.68 -10.95
CA VAL A 184 6.94 -19.56 -10.00
C VAL A 184 8.23 -18.75 -9.85
N ARG A 185 9.39 -19.43 -9.77
CA ARG A 185 10.70 -18.77 -9.64
C ARG A 185 11.04 -17.92 -10.86
N GLN A 186 10.82 -18.46 -12.06
CA GLN A 186 11.03 -17.73 -13.31
C GLN A 186 10.06 -16.55 -13.44
N TYR A 187 8.82 -16.71 -12.98
CA TYR A 187 7.84 -15.62 -13.01
C TYR A 187 8.22 -14.50 -12.03
N GLN A 188 8.72 -14.83 -10.83
CA GLN A 188 9.30 -13.83 -9.91
C GLN A 188 10.43 -13.03 -10.59
N ASP A 189 11.35 -13.72 -11.27
CA ASP A 189 12.48 -13.07 -11.96
C ASP A 189 12.01 -12.20 -13.13
N PHE A 190 10.99 -12.66 -13.86
CA PHE A 190 10.36 -11.90 -14.94
C PHE A 190 9.73 -10.59 -14.41
N LEU A 191 8.93 -10.66 -13.35
CA LEU A 191 8.30 -9.48 -12.74
C LEU A 191 9.35 -8.50 -12.17
N LEU A 192 10.42 -9.00 -11.56
CA LEU A 192 11.52 -8.15 -11.09
C LEU A 192 12.25 -7.45 -12.24
N GLY A 193 12.42 -8.10 -13.39
CA GLY A 193 12.96 -7.46 -14.59
C GLY A 193 12.07 -6.31 -15.08
N LEU A 194 10.76 -6.50 -15.06
CA LEU A 194 9.79 -5.44 -15.40
C LEU A 194 9.86 -4.28 -14.40
N GLY A 195 9.88 -4.59 -13.09
CA GLY A 195 10.03 -3.58 -12.04
C GLY A 195 11.37 -2.83 -12.12
N GLU A 196 12.47 -3.52 -12.43
CA GLU A 196 13.79 -2.92 -12.66
C GLU A 196 13.74 -1.92 -13.82
N ASN A 197 13.18 -2.32 -14.96
CA ASN A 197 13.06 -1.45 -16.13
C ASN A 197 12.24 -0.21 -15.82
N PHE A 198 11.09 -0.37 -15.16
CA PHE A 198 10.25 0.75 -14.77
C PHE A 198 10.97 1.72 -13.82
N ALA A 199 11.68 1.21 -12.81
CA ALA A 199 12.45 2.05 -11.89
C ALA A 199 13.57 2.84 -12.61
N ARG A 200 14.20 2.24 -13.62
CA ARG A 200 15.20 2.93 -14.47
C ARG A 200 14.57 4.01 -15.34
N GLU A 201 13.40 3.74 -15.93
CA GLU A 201 12.64 4.75 -16.69
C GLU A 201 12.25 5.94 -15.80
N LEU A 202 11.76 5.69 -14.58
CA LEU A 202 11.50 6.74 -13.60
C LEU A 202 12.78 7.53 -13.28
N HIS A 203 13.90 6.86 -13.05
CA HIS A 203 15.18 7.53 -12.78
C HIS A 203 15.61 8.44 -13.93
N ALA A 204 15.47 7.98 -15.18
CA ALA A 204 15.73 8.76 -16.38
C ALA A 204 14.82 10.00 -16.48
N LEU A 205 13.59 9.91 -15.95
CA LEU A 205 12.65 11.04 -15.83
C LEU A 205 12.92 11.96 -14.62
N GLY A 206 14.02 11.76 -13.90
CA GLY A 206 14.46 12.63 -12.80
C GLY A 206 14.04 12.16 -11.40
N VAL A 207 13.41 10.99 -11.28
CA VAL A 207 13.00 10.43 -9.98
C VAL A 207 14.22 10.00 -9.16
N ARG A 208 14.22 10.33 -7.86
CA ARG A 208 15.33 9.99 -6.95
C ARG A 208 14.92 9.27 -5.67
N LYS A 209 13.64 9.31 -5.26
CA LYS A 209 13.19 8.72 -3.99
C LYS A 209 11.99 7.82 -4.20
N ILE A 210 12.20 6.50 -4.13
CA ILE A 210 11.15 5.49 -4.38
C ILE A 210 10.96 4.61 -3.14
N SER A 211 9.72 4.46 -2.69
CA SER A 211 9.31 3.42 -1.77
C SER A 211 8.51 2.38 -2.54
N ILE A 212 9.09 1.20 -2.76
CA ILE A 212 8.42 0.07 -3.39
C ILE A 212 7.87 -0.86 -2.30
N THR A 213 6.60 -1.20 -2.39
CA THR A 213 5.94 -2.04 -1.40
C THR A 213 6.17 -3.50 -1.75
N GLY A 214 6.70 -4.28 -0.81
CA GLY A 214 6.78 -5.73 -0.96
C GLY A 214 5.39 -6.36 -0.94
N LEU A 215 5.29 -7.60 -1.41
CA LEU A 215 4.05 -8.36 -1.37
C LEU A 215 3.61 -8.60 0.10
N PRO A 216 2.33 -8.40 0.43
CA PRO A 216 1.79 -8.78 1.74
C PRO A 216 1.74 -10.32 1.88
N PRO A 217 1.32 -10.88 3.04
CA PRO A 217 1.06 -12.31 3.16
C PRO A 217 -0.19 -12.68 2.35
N MET A 218 -0.01 -12.79 1.03
CA MET A 218 -1.11 -12.94 0.07
C MET A 218 -1.87 -14.27 0.22
N GLY A 219 -1.31 -15.27 0.89
CA GLY A 219 -2.06 -16.46 1.27
C GLY A 219 -3.07 -16.24 2.39
N CYS A 220 -2.93 -15.15 3.16
CA CYS A 220 -3.82 -14.80 4.27
C CYS A 220 -4.97 -13.88 3.86
N LEU A 221 -5.08 -13.58 2.58
CA LEU A 221 -6.15 -12.77 2.07
C LEU A 221 -7.50 -13.47 2.22
N PRO A 222 -8.58 -12.75 2.56
CA PRO A 222 -9.90 -13.30 2.71
C PRO A 222 -10.37 -14.16 1.54
N LEU A 223 -10.14 -13.82 0.27
CA LEU A 223 -10.47 -14.75 -0.83
C LEU A 223 -9.67 -16.06 -0.75
N GLU A 224 -8.35 -15.99 -0.60
CA GLU A 224 -7.50 -17.20 -0.54
C GLU A 224 -7.85 -18.06 0.68
N ARG A 225 -8.24 -17.43 1.78
CA ARG A 225 -8.74 -18.11 2.97
C ARG A 225 -10.12 -18.72 2.74
N ALA A 226 -11.10 -17.95 2.26
CA ALA A 226 -12.46 -18.42 2.01
C ALA A 226 -12.51 -19.57 0.98
N THR A 227 -11.53 -19.65 0.08
CA THR A 227 -11.42 -20.76 -0.88
C THR A 227 -10.55 -21.92 -0.40
N ASN A 228 -9.78 -21.74 0.67
CA ASN A 228 -9.01 -22.78 1.33
C ASN A 228 -9.90 -23.62 2.27
N ILE A 229 -10.98 -24.18 1.70
CA ILE A 229 -11.99 -24.98 2.44
C ILE A 229 -11.33 -26.19 3.10
N LEU A 230 -10.42 -26.87 2.40
CA LEU A 230 -9.68 -28.02 2.93
C LEU A 230 -8.68 -27.63 4.02
N GLY A 231 -8.16 -26.40 3.97
CA GLY A 231 -7.30 -25.83 5.01
C GLY A 231 -8.07 -25.03 6.06
N GLN A 232 -9.37 -25.29 6.24
CA GLN A 232 -10.21 -24.70 7.30
C GLN A 232 -10.22 -23.16 7.28
N ASN A 233 -10.19 -22.55 6.10
CA ASN A 233 -10.13 -21.11 5.91
C ASN A 233 -8.91 -20.43 6.56
N ASP A 234 -7.83 -21.17 6.77
CA ASP A 234 -6.54 -20.64 7.21
C ASP A 234 -5.74 -20.08 6.01
N CYS A 235 -4.67 -19.35 6.30
CA CYS A 235 -3.77 -18.82 5.29
C CYS A 235 -3.17 -19.94 4.42
N VAL A 236 -3.05 -19.71 3.11
CA VAL A 236 -2.40 -20.64 2.19
C VAL A 236 -0.87 -20.50 2.29
N PRO A 237 -0.13 -21.49 2.83
CA PRO A 237 1.32 -21.34 3.07
C PRO A 237 2.14 -21.22 1.79
N GLU A 238 1.70 -21.85 0.70
CA GLU A 238 2.37 -21.77 -0.60
C GLU A 238 2.47 -20.32 -1.09
N TYR A 239 1.36 -19.58 -1.06
CA TYR A 239 1.31 -18.19 -1.51
C TYR A 239 2.15 -17.27 -0.62
N ASN A 240 2.11 -17.48 0.69
CA ASN A 240 2.96 -16.76 1.64
C ASN A 240 4.46 -17.00 1.41
N ASN A 241 4.84 -18.22 1.04
CA ASN A 241 6.22 -18.56 0.68
C ASN A 241 6.66 -17.86 -0.62
N VAL A 242 5.76 -17.74 -1.60
CA VAL A 242 6.02 -16.98 -2.83
C VAL A 242 6.20 -15.50 -2.55
N ALA A 243 5.32 -14.91 -1.72
CA ALA A 243 5.44 -13.50 -1.31
C ALA A 243 6.77 -13.23 -0.60
N SER A 244 7.12 -14.07 0.38
CA SER A 244 8.40 -13.97 1.11
C SER A 244 9.62 -14.18 0.20
N GLY A 245 9.52 -15.08 -0.78
CA GLY A 245 10.57 -15.31 -1.78
C GLY A 245 10.76 -14.10 -2.70
N PHE A 246 9.67 -13.51 -3.18
CA PHE A 246 9.70 -12.33 -4.04
C PHE A 246 10.24 -11.12 -3.29
N ASN A 247 9.81 -10.89 -2.05
CA ASN A 247 10.26 -9.75 -1.23
C ASN A 247 11.77 -9.76 -0.99
N ARG A 248 12.38 -10.93 -0.73
CA ARG A 248 13.84 -11.06 -0.62
C ARG A 248 14.57 -10.70 -1.91
N LYS A 249 14.03 -11.13 -3.06
CA LYS A 249 14.59 -10.76 -4.36
C LYS A 249 14.41 -9.27 -4.66
N LEU A 250 13.27 -8.69 -4.28
CA LEU A 250 12.98 -7.26 -4.41
C LEU A 250 13.95 -6.42 -3.57
N GLU A 251 14.25 -6.81 -2.34
CA GLU A 251 15.28 -6.17 -1.51
C GLU A 251 16.66 -6.20 -2.20
N GLY A 252 17.02 -7.33 -2.80
CA GLY A 252 18.24 -7.44 -3.62
C GLY A 252 18.24 -6.49 -4.82
N LEU A 253 17.12 -6.36 -5.53
CA LEU A 253 16.95 -5.42 -6.64
C LEU A 253 17.06 -3.97 -6.17
N VAL A 254 16.43 -3.61 -5.06
CA VAL A 254 16.53 -2.28 -4.45
C VAL A 254 17.98 -1.95 -4.11
N ALA A 255 18.71 -2.88 -3.49
CA ALA A 255 20.12 -2.69 -3.16
C ALA A 255 20.98 -2.51 -4.43
N LYS A 256 20.72 -3.31 -5.48
CA LYS A 256 21.38 -3.17 -6.78
C LYS A 256 21.14 -1.80 -7.39
N LEU A 257 19.88 -1.35 -7.48
CA LEU A 257 19.51 -0.08 -8.11
C LEU A 257 20.07 1.13 -7.35
N ASN A 258 20.11 1.10 -6.02
CA ASN A 258 20.75 2.15 -5.22
C ASN A 258 22.26 2.26 -5.48
N LYS A 259 22.93 1.15 -5.81
CA LYS A 259 24.36 1.15 -6.15
C LYS A 259 24.62 1.63 -7.57
N GLU A 260 23.77 1.24 -8.51
CA GLU A 260 23.98 1.49 -9.94
C GLU A 260 23.44 2.84 -10.43
N LEU A 261 22.39 3.38 -9.80
CA LEU A 261 21.73 4.61 -10.23
C LEU A 261 22.17 5.81 -9.38
N PRO A 262 22.87 6.80 -9.97
CA PRO A 262 23.36 7.95 -9.23
C PRO A 262 22.24 8.74 -8.54
N GLY A 263 22.42 8.99 -7.25
CA GLY A 263 21.48 9.75 -6.42
C GLY A 263 20.14 9.07 -6.16
N MET A 264 19.97 7.80 -6.55
CA MET A 264 18.78 7.03 -6.22
C MET A 264 18.77 6.66 -4.74
N ARG A 265 17.61 6.83 -4.12
CA ARG A 265 17.26 6.32 -2.80
C ARG A 265 15.98 5.53 -2.94
N MET A 266 16.13 4.22 -2.98
CA MET A 266 15.03 3.28 -3.10
C MET A 266 14.95 2.44 -1.84
N VAL A 267 13.75 2.19 -1.36
CA VAL A 267 13.50 1.34 -0.18
C VAL A 267 12.39 0.35 -0.47
N SER A 268 12.53 -0.85 0.08
CA SER A 268 11.46 -1.85 0.14
C SER A 268 10.66 -1.62 1.42
N ALA A 269 9.36 -1.33 1.31
CA ALA A 269 8.47 -1.23 2.44
C ALA A 269 7.99 -2.63 2.88
N PRO A 270 8.14 -3.00 4.17
CA PRO A 270 7.92 -4.36 4.67
C PRO A 270 6.44 -4.65 4.94
N ALA A 271 5.60 -4.58 3.91
CA ALA A 271 4.16 -4.83 4.03
C ALA A 271 3.87 -6.21 4.63
N TYR A 272 4.64 -7.24 4.23
CA TYR A 272 4.45 -8.61 4.69
C TYR A 272 4.36 -8.71 6.22
N ASP A 273 5.39 -8.23 6.92
CA ASP A 273 5.51 -8.36 8.38
C ASP A 273 4.42 -7.57 9.11
N ILE A 274 4.08 -6.38 8.61
CA ILE A 274 3.04 -5.53 9.19
C ILE A 274 1.70 -6.24 9.13
N PHE A 275 1.32 -6.70 7.94
CA PHE A 275 0.04 -7.39 7.75
C PHE A 275 -0.01 -8.71 8.50
N TYR A 276 1.08 -9.47 8.49
CA TYR A 276 1.15 -10.73 9.21
C TYR A 276 0.98 -10.54 10.73
N GLN A 277 1.55 -9.47 11.31
CA GLN A 277 1.31 -9.13 12.72
C GLN A 277 -0.13 -8.74 13.00
N ILE A 278 -0.79 -8.00 12.11
CA ILE A 278 -2.22 -7.65 12.26
C ILE A 278 -3.09 -8.90 12.25
N ILE A 279 -2.80 -9.84 11.36
CA ILE A 279 -3.57 -11.08 11.23
C ILE A 279 -3.38 -11.96 12.47
N THR A 280 -2.13 -12.10 12.95
CA THR A 280 -1.77 -13.01 14.04
C THR A 280 -1.90 -12.41 15.43
N ARG A 281 -1.90 -11.08 15.57
CA ARG A 281 -2.00 -10.34 16.83
C ARG A 281 -2.94 -9.13 16.72
N PRO A 282 -4.21 -9.33 16.32
CA PRO A 282 -5.13 -8.23 16.01
C PRO A 282 -5.38 -7.28 17.17
N SER A 283 -5.39 -7.79 18.41
CA SER A 283 -5.63 -6.98 19.61
C SER A 283 -4.58 -5.89 19.82
N LEU A 284 -3.33 -6.10 19.36
CA LEU A 284 -2.27 -5.08 19.41
C LEU A 284 -2.59 -3.86 18.53
N PHE A 285 -3.42 -4.06 17.51
CA PHE A 285 -3.79 -3.05 16.54
C PHE A 285 -5.21 -2.53 16.73
N GLY A 286 -5.93 -3.04 17.73
CA GLY A 286 -7.32 -2.65 18.02
C GLY A 286 -8.38 -3.42 17.24
N PHE A 287 -8.01 -4.49 16.54
CA PHE A 287 -8.94 -5.38 15.86
C PHE A 287 -9.38 -6.53 16.77
N GLU A 288 -10.62 -6.98 16.58
CA GLU A 288 -11.22 -8.11 17.29
C GLU A 288 -11.38 -9.32 16.36
N VAL A 289 -11.68 -9.09 15.07
CA VAL A 289 -12.01 -10.13 14.09
C VAL A 289 -11.05 -10.09 12.90
N THR A 290 -10.27 -11.16 12.73
CA THR A 290 -9.40 -11.39 11.57
C THR A 290 -9.77 -12.63 10.78
N GLY A 291 -10.77 -13.40 11.24
CA GLY A 291 -11.22 -14.68 10.67
C GLY A 291 -12.38 -14.58 9.68
N VAL A 292 -13.19 -13.51 9.76
CA VAL A 292 -14.27 -13.18 8.81
C VAL A 292 -14.14 -11.73 8.28
N ALA A 293 -14.69 -11.42 7.11
CA ALA A 293 -14.77 -10.06 6.59
C ALA A 293 -16.03 -9.29 7.06
N CYS A 294 -15.98 -7.96 7.10
CA CYS A 294 -17.10 -7.13 7.56
C CYS A 294 -18.35 -7.24 6.67
N CYS A 295 -18.21 -7.30 5.36
CA CYS A 295 -19.28 -7.57 4.40
C CYS A 295 -19.38 -9.07 4.13
N SER A 296 -19.60 -9.91 5.13
CA SER A 296 -19.75 -11.34 4.88
C SER A 296 -20.52 -12.07 5.98
N ALA A 297 -21.32 -13.07 5.59
CA ALA A 297 -21.87 -14.08 6.49
C ALA A 297 -20.82 -15.11 6.96
N GLY A 298 -19.55 -14.94 6.57
CA GLY A 298 -18.48 -15.95 6.66
C GLY A 298 -18.34 -16.79 5.39
N THR A 299 -18.82 -16.30 4.24
CA THR A 299 -18.81 -17.02 2.96
C THR A 299 -18.26 -16.18 1.79
N PHE A 300 -19.04 -15.88 0.75
CA PHE A 300 -18.59 -15.24 -0.49
C PHE A 300 -19.47 -14.03 -0.86
N GLU A 301 -19.08 -12.84 -0.45
CA GLU A 301 -19.74 -11.55 -0.72
C GLU A 301 -18.71 -10.47 -1.14
N MET A 302 -18.71 -10.10 -2.42
CA MET A 302 -17.74 -9.16 -3.02
C MET A 302 -18.43 -8.04 -3.79
N SER A 303 -17.74 -6.92 -3.97
CA SER A 303 -18.18 -5.83 -4.87
C SER A 303 -19.65 -5.44 -4.60
N TYR A 304 -20.52 -5.43 -5.60
CA TYR A 304 -21.93 -5.07 -5.45
C TYR A 304 -22.72 -5.96 -4.46
N LEU A 305 -22.23 -7.16 -4.12
CA LEU A 305 -22.82 -8.02 -3.08
C LEU A 305 -22.43 -7.55 -1.66
N CYS A 306 -21.30 -6.86 -1.49
CA CYS A 306 -20.98 -6.04 -0.32
C CYS A 306 -21.60 -4.65 -0.53
N ASN A 307 -22.88 -4.52 -0.20
CA ASN A 307 -23.59 -3.24 -0.22
C ASN A 307 -24.21 -2.96 1.16
N GLN A 308 -24.56 -1.71 1.42
CA GLN A 308 -25.13 -1.29 2.71
C GLN A 308 -26.45 -2.00 3.08
N TYR A 309 -27.13 -2.61 2.11
CA TYR A 309 -28.39 -3.34 2.31
C TYR A 309 -28.16 -4.84 2.54
N ASN A 310 -26.92 -5.33 2.48
CA ASN A 310 -26.62 -6.72 2.79
C ASN A 310 -26.74 -6.92 4.32
N PRO A 311 -27.64 -7.82 4.79
CA PRO A 311 -27.88 -8.04 6.23
C PRO A 311 -26.66 -8.59 6.98
N PHE A 312 -25.67 -9.12 6.25
CA PHE A 312 -24.41 -9.62 6.80
C PHE A 312 -23.28 -8.59 6.80
N THR A 313 -23.56 -7.36 6.36
CA THR A 313 -22.60 -6.27 6.53
C THR A 313 -22.55 -5.80 7.97
N CYS A 314 -21.35 -5.83 8.54
CA CYS A 314 -21.11 -5.49 9.92
C CYS A 314 -21.44 -4.02 10.19
N SER A 315 -22.06 -3.77 11.35
CA SER A 315 -22.42 -2.43 11.81
C SER A 315 -21.19 -1.61 12.22
N ASP A 316 -20.18 -2.26 12.79
CA ASP A 316 -18.92 -1.64 13.20
C ASP A 316 -17.72 -2.26 12.47
N ALA A 317 -17.31 -1.59 11.40
CA ALA A 317 -16.17 -1.96 10.58
C ALA A 317 -14.86 -1.95 11.37
N SER A 318 -14.80 -1.19 12.48
CA SER A 318 -13.57 -1.01 13.25
C SER A 318 -13.08 -2.21 14.00
N LYS A 319 -13.96 -3.18 14.22
CA LYS A 319 -13.60 -4.42 14.88
C LYS A 319 -12.99 -5.44 13.93
N TYR A 320 -13.14 -5.23 12.62
CA TYR A 320 -12.73 -6.18 11.59
C TYR A 320 -11.44 -5.72 10.95
N SER A 321 -10.47 -6.63 10.83
CA SER A 321 -9.31 -6.31 10.00
C SER A 321 -9.70 -6.29 8.52
N ARG A 322 -10.74 -7.00 8.06
CA ARG A 322 -11.06 -7.22 6.63
C ARG A 322 -12.46 -6.74 6.23
N LYS A 323 -12.61 -6.28 4.99
CA LYS A 323 -13.87 -5.72 4.46
C LYS A 323 -14.73 -6.73 3.68
N GLU A 324 -14.19 -7.50 2.75
CA GLU A 324 -14.96 -8.45 1.90
C GLU A 324 -14.34 -9.87 1.94
N ASP A 325 -15.16 -10.91 1.68
CA ASP A 325 -14.76 -12.32 1.46
C ASP A 325 -15.34 -12.76 0.09
N GLY A 326 -14.67 -13.51 -0.80
CA GLY A 326 -15.41 -14.16 -1.91
C GLY A 326 -14.64 -14.68 -3.13
N LYS A 327 -15.36 -15.34 -4.08
CA LYS A 327 -14.88 -15.95 -5.36
C LYS A 327 -15.72 -15.43 -6.56
N GLY A 328 -15.10 -14.79 -7.56
CA GLY A 328 -15.77 -14.39 -8.82
C GLY A 328 -15.40 -12.98 -9.33
N ALA A 329 -14.58 -12.93 -10.37
CA ALA A 329 -14.07 -11.76 -11.09
C ALA A 329 -13.64 -10.42 -10.40
N GLY A 330 -12.47 -10.33 -9.73
CA GLY A 330 -11.57 -9.14 -9.76
C GLY A 330 -10.86 -8.70 -8.46
N THR A 331 -9.51 -8.54 -8.43
CA THR A 331 -8.67 -8.55 -7.20
C THR A 331 -8.75 -7.33 -6.26
N LEU A 332 -9.66 -7.31 -5.26
CA LEU A 332 -9.78 -6.28 -4.21
C LEU A 332 -10.06 -6.76 -2.74
N VAL A 333 -9.26 -7.62 -2.12
CA VAL A 333 -9.35 -7.81 -0.66
C VAL A 333 -9.03 -6.47 -0.07
N GLN A 334 -9.61 -6.09 1.06
CA GLN A 334 -9.27 -4.83 1.66
C GLN A 334 -9.34 -4.88 3.18
N LEU A 335 -8.40 -4.24 3.88
CA LEU A 335 -8.48 -4.08 5.32
C LEU A 335 -9.21 -2.79 5.66
N VAL A 336 -9.93 -2.80 6.78
CA VAL A 336 -10.81 -1.70 7.16
C VAL A 336 -10.00 -0.55 7.76
N THR A 337 -10.27 0.66 7.27
CA THR A 337 -9.88 1.91 7.90
C THR A 337 -11.08 2.52 8.64
N THR A 338 -10.93 2.77 9.94
CA THR A 338 -11.87 3.37 10.91
C THR A 338 -11.59 4.84 11.17
N LYS A 339 -12.66 5.56 11.53
CA LYS A 339 -12.67 6.94 12.03
C LYS A 339 -11.85 7.07 13.33
N GLY A 340 -10.80 7.91 13.30
CA GLY A 340 -10.22 8.46 14.52
C GLY A 340 -11.19 9.48 15.14
N SER A 341 -11.38 9.41 16.46
CA SER A 341 -12.23 10.33 17.21
C SER A 341 -11.93 11.80 16.88
N ASN A 342 -12.96 12.64 16.90
CA ASN A 342 -12.97 14.10 16.73
C ASN A 342 -12.22 14.84 17.87
N ASN A 343 -10.98 14.43 18.16
CA ASN A 343 -10.13 15.16 19.09
C ASN A 343 -9.10 15.90 18.26
N THR A 344 -9.23 17.22 18.22
CA THR A 344 -8.15 18.15 17.90
C THR A 344 -6.89 17.75 18.67
N VAL A 345 -5.90 17.18 17.97
CA VAL A 345 -4.58 16.91 18.53
C VAL A 345 -3.64 17.96 17.98
N ASP A 346 -3.24 18.88 18.86
CA ASP A 346 -2.19 19.86 18.63
C ASP A 346 -0.85 19.19 18.24
N PRO A 347 -0.03 19.78 17.35
CA PRO A 347 1.18 19.14 16.88
C PRO A 347 2.33 19.31 17.88
N PHE A 348 2.96 18.17 18.23
CA PHE A 348 4.34 18.02 18.73
C PHE A 348 4.69 18.55 20.13
N THR A 349 4.93 17.61 21.06
CA THR A 349 6.03 17.73 22.03
C THR A 349 6.85 16.45 22.04
N SER A 350 8.06 16.55 21.49
CA SER A 350 9.06 15.49 21.40
C SER A 350 9.75 15.30 22.75
N ALA A 351 9.47 14.22 23.47
CA ALA A 351 10.34 13.81 24.57
C ALA A 351 10.22 12.31 24.88
N LYS A 352 11.39 11.67 24.97
CA LYS A 352 11.69 10.34 25.55
C LYS A 352 11.41 9.12 24.66
N LEU A 353 12.34 8.83 23.76
CA LEU A 353 12.66 7.44 23.38
C LEU A 353 13.74 6.92 24.34
N GLY A 354 13.36 6.06 25.28
CA GLY A 354 14.28 5.33 26.17
C GLY A 354 14.04 3.82 26.07
N THR A 355 15.05 3.10 25.59
CA THR A 355 15.40 1.68 25.83
C THR A 355 14.32 0.71 26.30
N LEU A 356 14.08 -0.36 25.53
CA LEU A 356 13.47 -1.61 26.03
C LEU A 356 14.24 -2.87 25.55
N PRO A 357 14.46 -3.87 26.44
CA PRO A 357 15.20 -5.09 26.15
C PRO A 357 14.32 -6.28 25.71
N ALA A 358 15.00 -7.31 25.21
CA ALA A 358 14.45 -8.57 24.69
C ALA A 358 13.98 -9.57 25.75
N LYS A 359 12.92 -10.34 25.44
CA LYS A 359 12.78 -11.82 25.53
C LYS A 359 11.31 -12.25 25.68
N ALA A 360 10.89 -13.23 24.87
CA ALA A 360 10.08 -14.37 25.30
C ALA A 360 10.00 -15.44 24.19
N LYS A 361 10.07 -16.72 24.59
CA LYS A 361 10.21 -17.95 23.79
C LYS A 361 9.23 -19.00 24.38
N LEU A 362 8.84 -20.01 23.59
CA LEU A 362 8.25 -21.34 23.95
C LEU A 362 6.70 -21.41 24.11
N ILE A 363 5.92 -22.48 23.81
CA ILE A 363 6.10 -23.89 23.35
C ILE A 363 4.72 -24.50 22.92
N TYR A 364 4.71 -25.29 21.82
CA TYR A 364 4.04 -26.59 21.46
C TYR A 364 2.61 -27.05 21.88
N GLY A 365 1.95 -27.82 20.97
CA GLY A 365 0.97 -28.90 21.26
C GLY A 365 0.09 -29.39 20.08
N GLN A 366 0.07 -30.70 19.77
CA GLN A 366 -0.49 -31.42 18.57
C GLN A 366 -1.85 -32.15 18.80
N THR A 367 -2.57 -32.52 17.70
CA THR A 367 -3.25 -33.83 17.34
C THR A 367 -4.46 -33.61 16.39
N THR A 368 -4.50 -33.98 15.08
CA THR A 368 -4.96 -35.26 14.39
C THR A 368 -6.42 -35.66 14.70
N GLU A 369 -7.38 -35.98 13.79
CA GLU A 369 -7.41 -36.85 12.59
C GLU A 369 -8.67 -36.67 11.65
N LEU A 370 -8.52 -37.07 10.37
CA LEU A 370 -9.41 -37.82 9.42
C LEU A 370 -10.83 -37.33 8.96
N PHE A 371 -11.00 -37.11 7.63
CA PHE A 371 -11.78 -37.93 6.66
C PHE A 371 -11.93 -37.23 5.27
N THR A 372 -11.89 -38.01 4.18
CA THR A 372 -12.01 -37.67 2.74
C THR A 372 -13.21 -38.44 2.11
N PRO A 373 -13.49 -38.43 0.77
CA PRO A 373 -13.67 -37.34 -0.22
C PRO A 373 -14.91 -37.54 -1.17
N ALA A 374 -15.29 -36.53 -1.98
CA ALA A 374 -15.91 -36.65 -3.33
C ALA A 374 -16.14 -35.24 -3.94
N LEU A 375 -15.47 -34.82 -5.03
CA LEU A 375 -15.85 -34.99 -6.47
C LEU A 375 -17.22 -34.34 -6.80
N THR A 376 -17.46 -33.51 -7.82
CA THR A 376 -16.71 -32.96 -8.97
C THR A 376 -17.63 -31.94 -9.66
N ALA A 377 -17.03 -31.09 -10.51
CA ALA A 377 -17.64 -30.42 -11.67
C ALA A 377 -18.62 -29.26 -11.39
N LEU A 378 -18.14 -28.04 -11.62
CA LEU A 378 -18.92 -27.02 -12.33
C LEU A 378 -18.00 -26.23 -13.27
N SER A 379 -18.55 -26.01 -14.44
CA SER A 379 -17.99 -25.61 -15.72
C SER A 379 -17.17 -24.32 -15.74
N ALA A 380 -16.21 -24.33 -16.68
CA ALA A 380 -15.44 -23.19 -17.14
C ALA A 380 -16.31 -22.01 -17.57
N SER A 381 -16.36 -20.98 -16.73
CA SER A 381 -16.55 -19.57 -17.05
C SER A 381 -16.49 -18.81 -15.71
N THR A 382 -16.17 -17.52 -15.71
CA THR A 382 -16.25 -16.61 -14.53
C THR A 382 -15.24 -16.81 -13.39
N PHE A 383 -13.96 -16.40 -13.55
CA PHE A 383 -13.07 -16.21 -12.40
C PHE A 383 -12.03 -15.10 -12.59
N SER A 384 -11.93 -14.23 -11.59
CA SER A 384 -10.83 -13.31 -11.26
C SER A 384 -10.98 -13.07 -9.71
N SER A 385 -9.99 -13.28 -8.81
CA SER A 385 -8.98 -12.30 -8.31
C SER A 385 -9.39 -11.54 -6.95
N LEU A 386 -8.60 -11.33 -5.79
CA LEU A 386 -8.61 -10.28 -4.61
C LEU A 386 -7.33 -9.70 -3.79
N GLU A 387 -6.98 -8.34 -3.66
CA GLU A 387 -5.96 -7.58 -2.75
C GLU A 387 -6.02 -6.00 -2.44
N VAL A 388 -5.26 -5.41 -1.43
CA VAL A 388 -5.63 -4.69 -0.11
C VAL A 388 -5.12 -3.28 0.32
N CYS A 389 -5.97 -2.48 1.03
CA CYS A 389 -5.69 -1.22 1.80
C CYS A 389 -5.64 -1.36 3.35
N LEU A 390 -4.78 -0.63 4.09
CA LEU A 390 -4.79 -0.49 5.57
C LEU A 390 -3.93 0.70 6.06
N VAL A 391 -4.47 1.67 6.84
CA VAL A 391 -3.64 2.49 7.79
C VAL A 391 -4.45 3.11 8.96
N SER A 392 -5.76 3.35 8.86
CA SER A 392 -6.39 4.31 9.81
C SER A 392 -6.62 3.85 11.26
N GLN A 393 -6.41 2.58 11.62
CA GLN A 393 -6.49 2.12 13.02
C GLN A 393 -5.24 2.45 13.84
N LEU A 394 -4.11 2.67 13.16
CA LEU A 394 -2.85 2.99 13.82
C LEU A 394 -2.96 4.42 14.42
N TRP A 395 -3.26 5.39 13.57
CA TRP A 395 -3.18 6.82 13.92
C TRP A 395 -3.95 7.31 15.17
N PRO A 396 -5.12 6.78 15.60
CA PRO A 396 -5.85 7.31 16.74
C PRO A 396 -5.50 6.68 18.10
N ARG A 397 -4.71 5.59 18.17
CA ARG A 397 -4.43 4.89 19.45
C ARG A 397 -2.98 5.05 19.86
N GLN A 398 -2.78 5.60 21.06
CA GLN A 398 -1.48 5.82 21.69
C GLN A 398 -0.68 4.51 21.89
N HIS A 399 -0.05 3.97 20.84
CA HIS A 399 1.04 3.00 20.93
C HIS A 399 2.11 3.33 19.87
N LEU A 400 2.92 4.33 20.21
CA LEU A 400 3.99 4.98 19.45
C LEU A 400 5.08 4.07 18.82
N GLN A 401 5.06 2.74 19.00
CA GLN A 401 6.25 1.90 18.79
C GLN A 401 6.34 1.21 17.41
N GLN A 402 5.23 1.09 16.67
CA GLN A 402 5.22 0.38 15.37
C GLN A 402 4.82 1.27 14.17
N GLU A 403 3.97 2.29 14.37
CA GLU A 403 3.74 3.41 13.43
C GLU A 403 5.03 4.10 13.00
N THR A 404 5.92 4.21 13.98
CA THR A 404 7.26 4.69 13.83
C THR A 404 8.08 3.79 12.91
N SER A 405 7.90 2.47 12.85
CA SER A 405 8.81 1.59 12.08
C SER A 405 8.73 1.77 10.57
N MET A 406 7.53 1.78 9.96
CA MET A 406 7.40 1.94 8.50
C MET A 406 7.72 3.37 8.07
N LEU A 407 7.16 4.37 8.77
CA LEU A 407 7.45 5.77 8.51
C LEU A 407 8.89 6.11 8.84
N LEU A 408 9.52 5.64 9.93
CA LEU A 408 10.97 5.85 10.15
C LEU A 408 11.85 5.08 9.18
N LYS A 409 11.44 3.93 8.64
CA LYS A 409 12.22 3.29 7.57
C LYS A 409 12.15 4.11 6.29
N ILE A 410 10.96 4.58 5.89
CA ILE A 410 10.77 5.44 4.71
C ILE A 410 11.45 6.80 4.92
N VAL A 411 11.15 7.50 6.01
CA VAL A 411 11.72 8.80 6.38
C VAL A 411 13.23 8.67 6.63
N GLY A 412 13.67 7.74 7.48
CA GLY A 412 15.08 7.57 7.84
C GLY A 412 15.97 7.23 6.64
N ALA A 413 15.51 6.37 5.73
CA ALA A 413 16.32 5.96 4.58
C ALA A 413 16.18 6.90 3.35
N LEU A 414 15.03 7.56 3.15
CA LEU A 414 14.81 8.42 1.96
C LEU A 414 15.05 9.89 2.24
N VAL A 415 14.70 10.36 3.43
CA VAL A 415 14.70 11.78 3.80
C VAL A 415 16.03 12.15 4.46
N GLY A 416 16.71 11.20 5.12
CA GLY A 416 18.00 11.41 5.77
C GLY A 416 17.86 12.24 7.04
N TYR A 417 18.39 11.73 8.15
CA TYR A 417 18.67 12.52 9.34
C TYR A 417 20.16 12.82 9.41
#